data_AF-A0A5E4IW93-F1
#
_entry.id   AF-A0A5E4IW93-F1
#
_cell.length_a   1.000
_cell.length_b   1.000
_cell.length_c   1.000
_cell.angle_alpha   90.00
_cell.angle_beta   90.00
_cell.angle_gamma   90.00
#
_symmetry.space_group_name_H-M   'P 1'
#
loop_
_entity.id
_entity.type
_entity.pdbx_description
1 polymer ?
#
loop_
_entity_poly.entity_id
_entity_poly.type
_entity_poly.pdbx_seq_one_letter_code
_entity_poly.pdbx_strand_id
1 'polypeptide(L)'
;MNPAEETNLTSELVSSRTRVYRFSVVIEKDKDGYFAFSPELQGCYSQGNTFEETLENIRDAIRLHVEDRLESGEEVPQPESVSLTSLEVAV
;
A
#
# COMPACT_ATOMS: atom_id res chain seq x y z
N MET A 1 -32.70 -28.42 -14.92
CA MET A 1 -31.67 -27.40 -14.65
C MET A 1 -32.29 -26.05 -14.92
N ASN A 2 -32.47 -25.23 -13.88
CA ASN A 2 -33.09 -23.91 -14.02
C ASN A 2 -32.02 -22.89 -14.47
N PRO A 3 -32.25 -22.08 -15.51
CA PRO A 3 -31.36 -20.98 -15.91
C PRO A 3 -31.01 -20.00 -14.77
N ALA A 4 -31.85 -19.92 -13.73
CA ALA A 4 -31.62 -19.11 -12.54
C ALA A 4 -30.53 -19.66 -11.58
N GLU A 5 -30.24 -20.97 -11.64
CA GLU A 5 -29.19 -21.59 -10.82
C GLU A 5 -27.79 -21.37 -11.43
N GLU A 6 -27.68 -21.31 -12.76
CA GLU A 6 -26.44 -20.96 -13.47
C GLU A 6 -26.09 -19.46 -13.38
N THR A 7 -27.10 -18.59 -13.25
CA THR A 7 -26.89 -17.14 -13.05
C THR A 7 -26.39 -16.81 -11.64
N ASN A 8 -26.74 -17.61 -10.63
CA ASN A 8 -26.20 -17.41 -9.27
C ASN A 8 -24.72 -17.82 -9.17
N LEU A 9 -24.33 -18.92 -9.83
CA LEU A 9 -22.94 -19.38 -9.86
C LEU A 9 -22.00 -18.41 -10.60
N THR A 10 -22.51 -17.74 -11.65
CA THR A 10 -21.76 -16.72 -12.38
C THR A 10 -21.66 -15.38 -11.64
N SER A 11 -22.62 -15.06 -10.75
CA SER A 11 -22.56 -13.83 -9.92
C SER A 11 -21.57 -13.93 -8.76
N GLU A 12 -21.42 -15.10 -8.14
CA GLU A 12 -20.42 -15.32 -7.07
C GLU A 12 -18.98 -15.33 -7.62
N LEU A 13 -18.78 -15.81 -8.85
CA LEU A 13 -17.46 -15.81 -9.53
C LEU A 13 -17.01 -14.40 -9.96
N VAL A 14 -17.91 -13.43 -10.10
CA VAL A 14 -17.60 -12.00 -10.34
C VAL A 14 -17.44 -11.21 -9.02
N SER A 15 -17.48 -11.88 -7.87
CA SER A 15 -17.16 -11.26 -6.57
C SER A 15 -15.67 -11.31 -6.22
N SER A 16 -14.82 -11.89 -7.08
CA SER A 16 -13.37 -11.73 -6.95
C SER A 16 -12.90 -10.42 -7.58
N ARG A 17 -13.33 -9.29 -7.00
CA ARG A 17 -12.79 -7.98 -7.34
C ARG A 17 -11.44 -7.86 -6.63
N THR A 18 -10.34 -7.88 -7.37
CA THR A 18 -9.03 -7.48 -6.83
C THR A 18 -9.17 -6.11 -6.18
N ARG A 19 -9.05 -6.05 -4.86
CA ARG A 19 -9.07 -4.78 -4.11
C ARG A 19 -7.74 -4.07 -4.39
N VAL A 20 -7.82 -2.93 -5.07
CA VAL A 20 -6.65 -2.10 -5.37
C VAL A 20 -6.54 -1.04 -4.29
N TYR A 21 -5.41 -1.06 -3.57
CA TYR A 21 -5.06 -0.05 -2.58
C TYR A 21 -4.00 0.89 -3.16
N ARG A 22 -4.04 2.15 -2.77
CA ARG A 22 -3.04 3.16 -3.12
C ARG A 22 -2.49 3.73 -1.83
N PHE A 23 -1.19 3.92 -1.75
CA PHE A 23 -0.52 4.52 -0.59
C PHE A 23 0.52 5.52 -1.08
N SER A 24 0.74 6.56 -0.29
CA SER A 24 1.83 7.49 -0.51
C SER A 24 3.11 6.87 0.06
N VAL A 25 4.22 7.03 -0.65
CA VAL A 25 5.54 6.56 -0.19
C VAL A 25 6.52 7.71 -0.31
N VAL A 26 7.20 8.00 0.79
CA VAL A 26 8.34 8.91 0.82
C VAL A 26 9.59 8.06 0.69
N ILE A 27 10.47 8.42 -0.26
CA ILE A 27 11.77 7.79 -0.43
C ILE A 27 12.84 8.86 -0.26
N GLU A 28 13.74 8.64 0.69
CA GLU A 28 14.84 9.53 1.00
C GLU A 28 16.16 8.85 0.65
N LYS A 29 17.09 9.63 0.09
CA LYS A 29 18.45 9.16 -0.15
C LYS A 29 19.27 9.34 1.12
N ASP A 30 19.92 8.28 1.57
CA ASP A 30 20.88 8.28 2.67
C ASP A 30 22.32 8.11 2.15
N LYS A 31 23.32 8.07 3.03
CA LYS A 31 24.75 7.96 2.70
C LYS A 31 25.07 6.74 1.85
N ASP A 32 24.48 5.59 2.21
CA ASP A 32 24.82 4.29 1.64
C ASP A 32 23.66 3.63 0.89
N GLY A 33 22.59 4.38 0.59
CA GLY A 33 21.42 3.83 -0.09
C GLY A 33 20.20 4.73 -0.02
N TYR A 34 19.03 4.11 0.11
CA TYR A 34 17.75 4.77 0.21
C TYR A 34 16.92 4.15 1.33
N PHE A 35 16.10 4.99 1.94
CA PHE A 35 15.12 4.63 2.95
C PHE A 35 13.72 5.02 2.46
N ALA A 36 12.73 4.20 2.73
CA ALA A 36 11.35 4.44 2.34
C ALA A 36 10.36 4.17 3.46
N PHE A 37 9.28 4.94 3.46
CA PHE A 37 8.17 4.75 4.39
C PHE A 37 6.85 5.24 3.79
N SER A 38 5.74 4.67 4.27
CA SER A 38 4.39 5.17 3.98
C SER A 38 3.85 5.92 5.20
N PRO A 39 3.52 7.22 5.10
CA PRO A 39 2.94 7.99 6.20
C PRO A 39 1.63 7.41 6.73
N GLU A 40 0.84 6.77 5.85
CA GLU A 40 -0.48 6.22 6.20
C GLU A 40 -0.39 4.86 6.92
N LEU A 41 0.74 4.15 6.75
CA LEU A 41 0.99 2.84 7.33
C LEU A 41 2.12 2.94 8.36
N GLN A 42 1.77 3.43 9.55
CA GLN A 42 2.72 3.53 10.65
C GLN A 42 3.40 2.17 10.91
N GLY A 43 4.74 2.16 10.93
CA GLY A 43 5.51 0.93 11.06
C GLY A 43 5.96 0.31 9.74
N CYS A 44 5.43 0.77 8.60
CA CYS A 44 5.83 0.28 7.29
C CYS A 44 7.04 1.06 6.76
N TYR A 45 8.22 0.48 6.98
CA TYR A 45 9.51 1.02 6.60
C TYR A 45 10.27 0.02 5.73
N SER A 46 11.13 0.53 4.85
CA SER A 46 12.01 -0.31 4.04
C SER A 46 13.28 0.44 3.63
N GLN A 47 14.26 -0.28 3.10
CA GLN A 47 15.54 0.28 2.64
C GLN A 47 16.12 -0.55 1.49
N GLY A 48 17.07 0.02 0.77
CA GLY A 48 17.78 -0.63 -0.32
C GLY A 48 18.98 0.19 -0.79
N ASN A 49 19.86 -0.42 -1.58
CA ASN A 49 21.05 0.23 -2.11
C ASN A 49 20.71 1.15 -3.29
N THR A 50 19.63 0.84 -4.02
CA THR A 50 19.11 1.66 -5.12
C THR A 50 17.70 2.14 -4.85
N PHE A 51 17.29 3.18 -5.59
CA PHE A 51 15.93 3.70 -5.51
C PHE A 51 14.92 2.62 -5.90
N GLU A 52 15.19 1.87 -6.97
CA GLU A 52 14.33 0.81 -7.49
C GLU A 52 14.21 -0.34 -6.50
N GLU A 53 15.33 -0.80 -5.92
CA GLU A 53 15.32 -1.83 -4.88
C GLU A 53 14.46 -1.40 -3.69
N THR A 54 14.64 -0.16 -3.24
CA THR A 54 13.89 0.38 -2.10
C THR A 54 12.40 0.48 -2.41
N LEU A 55 12.04 0.88 -3.63
CA LEU A 55 10.65 0.97 -4.10
C LEU A 55 9.98 -0.41 -4.16
N GLU A 56 10.69 -1.45 -4.61
CA GLU A 56 10.17 -2.82 -4.58
C GLU A 56 10.03 -3.32 -3.14
N ASN A 57 11.04 -3.10 -2.29
CA ASN A 57 11.03 -3.57 -0.91
C ASN A 57 9.90 -2.92 -0.09
N ILE A 58 9.63 -1.62 -0.26
CA ILE A 58 8.51 -0.95 0.42
C ILE A 58 7.15 -1.40 -0.14
N ARG A 59 7.05 -1.71 -1.44
CA ARG A 59 5.83 -2.28 -2.02
C ARG A 59 5.49 -3.62 -1.39
N ASP A 60 6.48 -4.48 -1.20
CA ASP A 60 6.30 -5.77 -0.52
C ASP A 60 5.92 -5.61 0.96
N ALA A 61 6.57 -4.70 1.67
CA ALA A 61 6.22 -4.40 3.06
C ALA A 61 4.77 -3.90 3.21
N ILE A 62 4.33 -3.01 2.31
CA ILE A 62 2.94 -2.52 2.27
C ILE A 62 1.97 -3.66 1.99
N ARG A 63 2.27 -4.51 1.00
CA ARG A 63 1.43 -5.66 0.66
C ARG A 63 1.24 -6.60 1.84
N LEU A 64 2.33 -7.00 2.49
CA LEU A 64 2.27 -7.86 3.68
C LEU A 64 1.50 -7.22 4.83
N HIS A 65 1.68 -5.91 5.06
CA HIS A 65 0.95 -5.19 6.10
C HIS A 65 -0.56 -5.10 5.82
N VAL A 66 -0.95 -4.92 4.55
CA VAL A 66 -2.36 -4.93 4.14
C VAL A 66 -2.97 -6.32 4.27
N GLU A 67 -2.24 -7.36 3.87
CA GLU A 67 -2.66 -8.76 4.03
C GLU A 67 -2.92 -9.09 5.52
N ASP A 68 -1.99 -8.75 6.41
CA ASP A 68 -2.10 -8.97 7.87
C ASP A 68 -3.31 -8.25 8.50
N ARG A 69 -3.54 -6.99 8.12
CA ARG A 69 -4.74 -6.24 8.56
C ARG A 69 -6.03 -6.88 8.10
N LEU A 70 -6.09 -7.32 6.83
CA LEU A 70 -7.26 -7.98 6.28
C LEU A 70 -7.55 -9.32 6.98
N GLU A 71 -6.52 -10.09 7.30
CA GLU A 71 -6.63 -11.34 8.06
C GLU A 71 -7.09 -11.11 9.50
N SER A 72 -6.62 -10.02 10.12
CA SER A 72 -7.01 -9.62 11.48
C SER A 72 -8.36 -8.90 11.55
N GLY A 73 -9.01 -8.65 10.41
CA GLY A 73 -10.26 -7.90 10.33
C GLY A 73 -10.12 -6.41 10.68
N GLU A 74 -8.91 -5.87 10.61
CA GLU A 74 -8.62 -4.47 10.83
C GLU A 74 -8.91 -3.63 9.57
N GLU A 75 -9.22 -2.34 9.78
CA GLU A 75 -9.39 -1.42 8.66
C GLU A 75 -8.03 -1.12 8.00
N VAL A 76 -8.04 -1.10 6.66
CA VAL A 76 -6.88 -0.65 5.87
C VAL A 76 -7.02 0.84 5.63
N PRO A 77 -6.11 1.68 6.19
CA PRO A 77 -6.20 3.12 6.05
C PRO A 77 -6.14 3.51 4.57
N GLN A 78 -6.92 4.52 4.21
CA GLN A 78 -6.90 5.08 2.86
C GLN A 78 -5.99 6.29 2.81
N PRO A 79 -5.34 6.56 1.67
CA PRO A 79 -4.49 7.73 1.53
C PRO A 79 -5.33 8.99 1.61
N GLU A 80 -5.15 9.75 2.68
CA GLU A 80 -5.53 11.16 2.68
C GLU A 80 -4.57 11.91 1.74
N SER A 81 -5.01 12.99 1.11
CA SER A 81 -4.17 13.76 0.21
C SER A 81 -2.92 14.28 0.92
N VAL A 82 -1.75 13.68 0.66
CA VAL A 82 -0.47 14.11 1.24
C VAL A 82 0.09 15.28 0.43
N SER A 83 0.42 16.39 1.10
CA SER A 83 1.12 17.53 0.50
C SER A 83 2.53 17.62 1.07
N LEU A 84 3.55 17.55 0.20
CA LEU A 84 4.93 17.84 0.57
C LEU A 84 5.19 19.34 0.38
N THR A 85 5.68 20.03 1.40
CA THR A 85 5.92 21.49 1.35
C THR A 85 7.16 21.87 2.14
N SER A 86 8.02 22.69 1.53
CA SER A 86 9.19 23.30 2.19
C SER A 86 8.83 24.69 2.70
N LEU A 87 9.25 25.02 3.92
CA LEU A 87 9.05 26.34 4.54
C LEU A 87 10.40 26.96 4.90
N GLU A 88 10.64 28.19 4.47
CA GLU A 88 11.78 28.99 4.92
C GLU A 88 11.43 29.68 6.24
N VAL A 89 12.30 29.57 7.24
CA VAL A 89 12.12 30.17 8.57
C VAL A 89 13.36 31.00 8.90
N ALA A 90 13.16 32.28 9.22
CA ALA A 90 14.20 33.16 9.76
C ALA A 90 14.16 33.13 11.30
N VAL A 91 15.33 33.14 11.93
CA VAL A 91 15.52 33.19 13.39
C VAL A 91 16.18 34.50 13.77
#